data_AF-A0AAW2CHY7-F1
#
_entry.id   AF-A0AAW2CHY7-F1
#
_cell.length_a   1.000
_cell.length_b   1.000
_cell.length_c   1.000
_cell.angle_alpha   90.00
_cell.angle_beta   90.00
_cell.angle_gamma   90.00
#
_symmetry.space_group_name_H-M   'P 1'
#
loop_
_entity.id
_entity.type
_entity.pdbx_description
1 polymer ?
#
loop_
_entity_poly.entity_id
_entity_poly.type
_entity_poly.pdbx_seq_one_letter_code
_entity_poly.pdbx_strand_id
1 'polypeptide(L)'
;MFQLFEKIKNCQMALVVWGRKLGNSKTKIEEKHKQLEALTSMNTADNIELIQKVRDEIQSLLFQDELFWRQRSRSIWLSAGDKNTKYFHQKASQRRRKNQIHGFLDENGQWCTSESETARVAEAYFQNLFTSKNLESVLDSVDNVVTPDMNHTLLQPYTPEEVKRALFQMHPSKSPGPNGMSPFFFQKFWHIVGKDVTTAILSVLQSGHFFA
;
A
#
# COMPACT_ATOMS: atom_id res chain seq x y z
N MET A 1 -16.45 11.11 7.90
CA MET A 1 -15.81 10.00 7.15
C MET A 1 -15.99 10.14 5.63
N PHE A 2 -17.22 10.25 5.12
CA PHE A 2 -17.53 10.39 3.68
C PHE A 2 -16.64 11.40 2.92
N GLN A 3 -16.49 12.62 3.47
CA GLN A 3 -15.66 13.67 2.87
C GLN A 3 -14.18 13.28 2.73
N LEU A 4 -13.61 12.55 3.69
CA LEU A 4 -12.22 12.08 3.60
C LEU A 4 -12.08 11.04 2.49
N PHE A 5 -12.98 10.07 2.45
CA PHE A 5 -12.96 9.02 1.43
C PHE A 5 -13.12 9.59 0.03
N GLU A 6 -14.03 10.54 -0.16
CA GLU A 6 -14.23 11.22 -1.44
C GLU A 6 -13.00 12.01 -1.87
N LYS A 7 -12.38 12.78 -0.96
CA LYS A 7 -11.12 13.49 -1.23
C LYS A 7 -9.99 12.53 -1.61
N ILE A 8 -9.83 11.43 -0.89
CA ILE A 8 -8.81 10.41 -1.20
C ILE A 8 -9.09 9.75 -2.55
N LYS A 9 -10.34 9.40 -2.84
CA LYS A 9 -10.77 8.80 -4.10
C LYS A 9 -10.50 9.74 -5.29
N ASN A 10 -10.83 11.01 -5.16
CA ASN A 10 -10.57 12.02 -6.19
C ASN A 10 -9.08 12.20 -6.43
N CYS A 11 -8.27 12.26 -5.35
CA CYS A 11 -6.81 12.28 -5.45
C CYS A 11 -6.28 11.02 -6.15
N GLN A 12 -6.77 9.85 -5.79
CA GLN A 12 -6.39 8.58 -6.41
C GLN A 12 -6.70 8.58 -7.92
N MET A 13 -7.90 8.98 -8.31
CA MET A 13 -8.31 9.07 -9.73
C MET A 13 -7.40 10.03 -10.50
N ALA A 14 -7.11 11.21 -9.95
CA ALA A 14 -6.19 12.16 -10.56
C ALA A 14 -4.78 11.59 -10.70
N LEU A 15 -4.27 10.88 -9.70
CA LEU A 15 -2.97 10.22 -9.74
C LEU A 15 -2.92 9.07 -10.77
N VAL A 16 -4.01 8.32 -10.95
CA VAL A 16 -4.09 7.28 -11.99
C VAL A 16 -4.04 7.91 -13.38
N VAL A 17 -4.78 9.00 -13.61
CA VAL A 17 -4.76 9.73 -14.89
C VAL A 17 -3.38 10.33 -15.14
N TRP A 18 -2.77 10.95 -14.13
CA TRP A 18 -1.42 11.48 -14.22
C TRP A 18 -0.38 10.38 -14.47
N GLY A 19 -0.50 9.24 -13.78
CA GLY A 19 0.36 8.07 -13.96
C GLY A 19 0.32 7.52 -15.39
N ARG A 20 -0.84 7.55 -16.06
CA ARG A 20 -0.95 7.18 -17.48
C ARG A 20 -0.17 8.14 -18.39
N LYS A 21 -0.07 9.43 -18.04
CA LYS A 21 0.71 10.43 -18.79
C LYS A 21 2.22 10.27 -18.62
N LEU A 22 2.69 9.65 -17.54
CA LEU A 22 4.11 9.34 -17.36
C LEU A 22 4.65 8.37 -18.43
N GLY A 23 3.76 7.64 -19.12
CA GLY A 23 4.11 6.78 -20.25
C GLY A 23 4.93 5.55 -19.84
N ASN A 24 5.33 4.76 -20.82
CA ASN A 24 6.17 3.59 -20.59
C ASN A 24 7.63 4.05 -20.41
N SER A 25 8.14 3.96 -19.18
CA SER A 25 9.54 4.28 -18.86
C SER A 25 10.52 3.52 -19.75
N LYS A 26 10.18 2.29 -20.13
CA LYS A 26 10.98 1.46 -21.03
C LYS A 26 11.18 2.09 -22.41
N THR A 27 10.13 2.62 -23.03
CA THR A 27 10.25 3.24 -24.37
C THR A 27 11.07 4.53 -24.30
N LYS A 28 10.91 5.32 -23.23
CA LYS A 28 11.71 6.52 -23.01
C LYS A 28 13.19 6.21 -22.80
N ILE A 29 13.50 5.14 -22.05
CA ILE A 29 14.88 4.67 -21.85
C ILE A 29 15.48 4.21 -23.18
N GLU A 30 14.74 3.43 -23.98
CA GLU A 30 15.18 2.98 -25.31
C GLU A 30 15.45 4.16 -26.28
N GLU A 31 14.57 5.17 -26.30
CA GLU A 31 14.77 6.39 -27.09
C GLU A 31 16.01 7.17 -26.66
N LYS A 32 16.23 7.32 -25.34
CA LYS A 32 17.39 8.03 -24.80
C LYS A 32 18.70 7.28 -25.04
N HIS A 33 18.69 5.95 -24.99
CA HIS A 33 19.84 5.14 -25.39
C HIS A 33 20.19 5.34 -26.87
N LYS A 34 19.19 5.34 -27.77
CA LYS A 34 19.42 5.64 -29.20
C LYS A 34 19.98 7.04 -29.41
N GLN A 35 19.47 8.02 -28.66
CA GLN A 35 19.99 9.40 -28.69
C GLN A 35 21.46 9.46 -28.24
N LEU A 36 21.80 8.73 -27.17
CA LEU A 36 23.18 8.65 -26.67
C LEU A 36 24.12 7.99 -27.69
N GLU A 37 23.70 6.92 -28.35
CA GLU A 37 24.46 6.24 -29.41
C GLU A 37 24.74 7.15 -30.61
N ALA A 38 23.72 7.90 -31.06
CA ALA A 38 23.87 8.85 -32.16
C ALA A 38 24.85 9.99 -31.81
N LEU A 39 24.75 10.56 -30.62
CA LEU A 39 25.63 11.65 -30.16
C LEU A 39 27.08 11.19 -29.97
N THR A 40 27.28 9.96 -29.49
CA THR A 40 28.61 9.37 -29.31
C THR A 40 29.27 9.04 -30.65
N SER A 41 28.46 8.65 -31.66
CA SER A 41 28.96 8.34 -33.01
C SER A 41 29.39 9.57 -33.81
N MET A 42 28.81 10.75 -33.53
CA MET A 42 29.15 12.01 -34.19
C MET A 42 30.48 12.63 -33.69
N ASN A 43 30.98 12.21 -32.52
CA ASN A 43 32.30 12.51 -31.94
C ASN A 43 32.79 13.97 -32.07
N THR A 44 31.89 14.95 -31.91
CA THR A 44 32.20 16.39 -31.88
C THR A 44 32.37 16.88 -30.44
N ALA A 45 33.32 17.80 -30.21
CA ALA A 45 33.61 18.36 -28.88
C ALA A 45 32.38 19.04 -28.23
N ASP A 46 31.48 19.61 -29.04
CA ASP A 46 30.24 20.26 -28.60
C ASP A 46 29.20 19.27 -28.04
N ASN A 47 29.37 17.96 -28.27
CA ASN A 47 28.42 16.96 -27.79
C ASN A 47 28.68 16.50 -26.36
N ILE A 48 29.80 16.87 -25.72
CA ILE A 48 30.17 16.34 -24.39
C ILE A 48 29.13 16.70 -23.33
N GLU A 49 28.67 17.96 -23.32
CA GLU A 49 27.66 18.43 -22.36
C GLU A 49 26.30 17.77 -22.60
N LEU A 50 25.92 17.62 -23.88
CA LEU A 50 24.67 16.94 -24.25
C LEU A 50 24.70 15.45 -23.93
N ILE A 51 25.84 14.78 -24.11
CA ILE A 51 26.07 13.38 -23.74
C ILE A 51 25.94 13.20 -22.22
N GLN A 52 26.53 14.09 -21.42
CA GLN A 52 26.38 14.06 -19.96
C GLN A 52 24.92 14.23 -19.56
N LYS A 53 24.22 15.23 -20.12
CA LYS A 53 22.81 15.46 -19.85
C LYS A 53 21.93 14.24 -20.18
N VAL A 54 22.15 13.62 -21.34
CA VAL A 54 21.38 12.43 -21.75
C VAL A 54 21.69 11.24 -20.82
N ARG A 55 22.93 11.09 -20.36
CA ARG A 55 23.29 10.05 -19.38
C ARG A 55 22.60 10.27 -18.03
N ASP A 56 22.57 11.50 -17.54
CA ASP A 56 21.88 11.84 -16.28
C ASP A 56 20.37 11.59 -16.39
N GLU A 57 19.76 11.92 -17.53
CA GLU A 57 18.35 11.62 -17.82
C GLU A 57 18.09 10.09 -17.82
N ILE A 58 18.96 9.29 -18.44
CA ILE A 58 18.87 7.82 -18.41
C ILE A 58 18.98 7.29 -16.98
N GLN A 59 19.95 7.78 -16.21
CA GLN A 59 20.15 7.35 -14.81
C GLN A 59 18.93 7.70 -13.94
N SER A 60 18.36 8.90 -14.11
CA SER A 60 17.14 9.30 -13.41
C SER A 60 15.95 8.40 -13.78
N LEU A 61 15.78 8.05 -15.06
CA LEU A 61 14.70 7.15 -15.50
C LEU A 61 14.87 5.74 -14.93
N LEU A 62 16.10 5.20 -14.93
CA LEU A 62 16.40 3.89 -14.36
C LEU A 62 16.15 3.85 -12.84
N PHE A 63 16.53 4.91 -12.13
CA PHE A 63 16.27 5.03 -10.70
C PHE A 63 14.77 5.08 -10.38
N GLN A 64 13.98 5.81 -11.17
CA GLN A 64 12.52 5.83 -11.02
C GLN A 64 11.89 4.44 -11.25
N ASP A 65 12.37 3.71 -12.26
CA ASP A 65 11.94 2.33 -12.50
C ASP A 65 12.31 1.39 -11.36
N GLU A 66 13.53 1.49 -10.84
CA GLU A 66 13.97 0.71 -9.69
C GLU A 66 13.07 0.96 -8.48
N LEU A 67 12.79 2.23 -8.15
CA LEU A 67 11.87 2.60 -7.08
C LEU A 67 10.46 2.01 -7.30
N PHE A 68 9.95 2.08 -8.53
CA PHE A 68 8.65 1.51 -8.90
C PHE A 68 8.60 -0.01 -8.66
N TRP A 69 9.60 -0.75 -9.12
CA TRP A 69 9.67 -2.20 -8.96
C TRP A 69 9.95 -2.63 -7.52
N ARG A 70 10.74 -1.85 -6.78
CA ARG A 70 10.97 -2.03 -5.33
C ARG A 70 9.68 -1.91 -4.53
N GLN A 71 8.86 -0.90 -4.82
CA GLN A 71 7.54 -0.73 -4.18
C GLN A 71 6.61 -1.91 -4.49
N ARG A 72 6.59 -2.41 -5.73
CA ARG A 72 5.72 -3.54 -6.13
C ARG A 72 6.19 -4.89 -5.60
N SER A 73 7.50 -5.13 -5.50
CA SER A 73 8.05 -6.41 -5.05
C SER A 73 7.84 -6.64 -3.55
N ARG A 74 7.72 -5.55 -2.76
CA ARG A 74 7.62 -5.56 -1.29
C ARG A 74 8.72 -6.39 -0.61
N SER A 75 9.88 -6.49 -1.24
CA SER A 75 11.06 -7.14 -0.65
C SER A 75 11.78 -6.11 0.22
N ILE A 76 11.79 -6.33 1.54
CA ILE A 76 12.58 -5.54 2.49
C ILE A 76 14.06 -5.96 2.45
N TRP A 77 14.35 -7.14 1.90
CA TRP A 77 15.68 -7.78 1.87
C TRP A 77 16.43 -7.52 0.57
N LEU A 78 16.79 -6.26 0.30
CA LEU A 78 17.72 -5.91 -0.78
C LEU A 78 18.80 -4.98 -0.22
N SER A 79 19.68 -5.55 0.61
CA SER A 79 20.91 -4.88 1.03
C SER A 79 22.06 -5.03 0.04
N ALA A 80 21.90 -5.76 -1.07
CA ALA A 80 22.90 -5.80 -2.14
C ALA A 80 22.30 -6.27 -3.48
N GLY A 81 22.55 -5.53 -4.55
CA GLY A 81 22.33 -6.02 -5.92
C GLY A 81 21.44 -5.12 -6.74
N ASP A 82 21.98 -3.97 -7.10
CA ASP A 82 21.42 -3.03 -8.06
C ASP A 82 21.27 -3.69 -9.45
N LYS A 83 20.10 -3.48 -10.06
CA LYS A 83 19.64 -3.77 -11.44
C LYS A 83 18.26 -4.41 -11.44
N ASN A 84 17.36 -3.79 -12.20
CA ASN A 84 16.03 -4.27 -12.58
C ASN A 84 16.12 -5.55 -13.43
N THR A 85 16.61 -6.64 -12.83
CA THR A 85 16.89 -7.89 -13.52
C THR A 85 15.59 -8.68 -13.76
N LYS A 86 15.61 -9.54 -14.79
CA LYS A 86 14.56 -10.54 -15.06
C LYS A 86 14.17 -11.33 -13.80
N TYR A 87 15.10 -11.52 -12.88
CA TYR A 87 14.86 -12.15 -11.58
C TYR A 87 13.79 -11.43 -10.75
N PHE A 88 13.86 -10.10 -10.61
CA PHE A 88 12.86 -9.36 -9.82
C PHE A 88 11.49 -9.36 -10.48
N HIS A 89 11.42 -9.22 -11.80
CA HIS A 89 10.17 -9.35 -12.55
C HIS A 89 9.57 -10.76 -12.41
N GLN A 90 10.40 -11.80 -12.48
CA GLN A 90 9.96 -13.19 -12.26
C GLN A 90 9.52 -13.41 -10.81
N LYS A 91 10.22 -12.88 -9.81
CA LYS A 91 9.81 -12.95 -8.40
C LYS A 91 8.48 -12.24 -8.16
N ALA A 92 8.28 -11.05 -8.72
CA ALA A 92 7.02 -10.33 -8.62
C ALA A 92 5.87 -11.10 -9.31
N SER A 93 6.14 -11.67 -10.48
CA SER A 93 5.16 -12.48 -11.22
C SER A 93 4.83 -13.80 -10.51
N GLN A 94 5.84 -14.46 -9.93
CA GLN A 94 5.68 -15.67 -9.12
C GLN A 94 4.84 -15.36 -7.88
N ARG A 95 5.10 -14.24 -7.20
CA ARG A 95 4.30 -13.79 -6.06
C ARG A 95 2.86 -13.48 -6.46
N ARG A 96 2.65 -12.81 -7.60
CA ARG A 96 1.30 -12.55 -8.12
C ARG A 96 0.55 -13.86 -8.35
N ARG A 97 1.20 -14.87 -8.95
CA ARG A 97 0.61 -16.19 -9.20
C ARG A 97 0.32 -16.95 -7.91
N LYS A 98 1.26 -16.93 -6.95
CA LYS A 98 1.10 -17.62 -5.66
C LYS A 98 0.03 -16.98 -4.78
N ASN A 99 -0.10 -15.66 -4.82
CA ASN A 99 -1.08 -14.92 -4.02
C ASN A 99 -2.42 -14.72 -4.75
N GLN A 100 -2.58 -15.30 -5.94
CA GLN A 100 -3.85 -15.25 -6.64
C GLN A 100 -4.83 -16.20 -5.96
N ILE A 101 -5.84 -15.62 -5.32
CA ILE A 101 -6.98 -16.37 -4.78
C ILE A 101 -7.85 -16.74 -5.98
N HIS A 102 -7.93 -18.03 -6.29
CA HIS A 102 -8.70 -18.53 -7.43
C HIS A 102 -10.19 -18.70 -7.09
N GLY A 103 -10.49 -18.81 -5.80
CA GLY A 103 -11.83 -19.00 -5.25
C GLY A 103 -11.74 -19.43 -3.80
N PHE A 104 -12.89 -19.54 -3.15
CA PHE A 104 -13.03 -20.12 -1.82
C PHE A 104 -13.84 -21.41 -1.90
N LEU A 105 -13.57 -22.33 -0.98
CA LEU A 105 -14.43 -23.48 -0.77
C LEU A 105 -15.49 -23.07 0.25
N ASP A 106 -16.76 -23.29 -0.06
CA ASP A 106 -17.84 -23.07 0.90
C ASP A 106 -17.95 -24.23 1.91
N GLU A 107 -18.86 -24.09 2.88
CA GLU A 107 -19.09 -25.09 3.93
C GLU A 107 -19.61 -26.44 3.38
N ASN A 108 -20.15 -26.44 2.15
CA ASN A 108 -20.63 -27.64 1.45
C ASN A 108 -19.55 -28.27 0.55
N GLY A 109 -18.32 -27.73 0.56
CA GLY A 109 -17.22 -28.21 -0.27
C GLY A 109 -17.28 -27.75 -1.73
N GLN A 110 -18.14 -26.77 -2.05
CA GLN A 110 -18.29 -26.23 -3.40
C GLN A 110 -17.30 -25.09 -3.65
N TRP A 111 -16.69 -25.09 -4.84
CA TRP A 111 -15.80 -24.00 -5.27
C TRP A 111 -16.61 -22.78 -5.71
N CYS A 112 -16.42 -21.68 -4.98
CA CYS A 112 -16.93 -20.36 -5.31
C CYS A 112 -15.83 -19.55 -5.99
N THR A 113 -16.02 -19.17 -7.25
CA THR A 113 -15.03 -18.41 -8.04
C THR A 113 -15.51 -17.02 -8.43
N SER A 114 -16.81 -16.71 -8.29
CA SER A 114 -17.30 -15.36 -8.57
C SER A 114 -16.99 -14.41 -7.40
N GLU A 115 -16.84 -13.11 -7.71
CA GLU A 115 -16.53 -12.09 -6.70
C GLU A 115 -17.64 -11.97 -5.63
N SER A 116 -18.91 -12.10 -6.04
CA SER A 116 -20.06 -12.08 -5.12
C SER A 116 -20.07 -13.29 -4.18
N GLU A 117 -19.86 -14.49 -4.71
CA GLU A 117 -19.86 -15.72 -3.89
C GLU A 117 -18.66 -15.75 -2.95
N THR A 118 -17.48 -15.36 -3.42
CA THR A 118 -16.26 -15.33 -2.60
C THR A 118 -16.37 -14.32 -1.47
N ALA A 119 -16.96 -13.14 -1.71
CA ALA A 119 -17.26 -12.17 -0.66
C ALA A 119 -18.21 -12.74 0.39
N ARG A 120 -19.31 -13.38 -0.04
CA ARG A 120 -20.30 -14.01 0.86
C ARG A 120 -19.68 -15.11 1.73
N VAL A 121 -18.86 -15.99 1.14
CA VAL A 121 -18.20 -17.08 1.88
C VAL A 121 -17.22 -16.51 2.90
N ALA A 122 -16.42 -15.50 2.52
CA ALA A 122 -15.49 -14.86 3.44
C ALA A 122 -16.23 -14.15 4.60
N GLU A 123 -17.33 -13.44 4.29
CA GLU A 123 -18.15 -12.77 5.30
C GLU A 123 -18.76 -13.78 6.28
N ALA A 124 -19.42 -14.83 5.78
CA ALA A 124 -20.01 -15.87 6.63
C ALA A 124 -18.96 -16.57 7.50
N TYR A 125 -17.79 -16.89 6.94
CA TYR A 125 -16.68 -17.47 7.68
C TYR A 125 -16.22 -16.58 8.84
N PHE A 126 -15.96 -15.30 8.58
CA PHE A 126 -15.50 -14.38 9.63
C PHE A 126 -16.60 -14.02 10.62
N GLN A 127 -17.86 -13.90 10.18
CA GLN A 127 -18.99 -13.75 11.09
C GLN A 127 -19.06 -14.94 12.05
N ASN A 128 -18.99 -16.17 11.56
CA ASN A 128 -18.96 -17.37 12.41
C ASN A 128 -17.73 -17.43 13.32
N LEU A 129 -16.55 -17.02 12.82
CA LEU A 129 -15.30 -17.03 13.59
C LEU A 129 -15.31 -16.00 14.74
N PHE A 130 -15.87 -14.82 14.49
CA PHE A 130 -15.92 -13.73 15.47
C PHE A 130 -17.20 -13.70 16.30
N THR A 131 -18.20 -14.53 15.96
CA THR A 131 -19.38 -14.74 16.81
C THR A 131 -19.00 -15.67 17.94
N SER A 132 -18.88 -15.09 19.14
CA SER A 132 -18.54 -15.83 20.35
C SER A 132 -19.53 -16.97 20.60
N LYS A 133 -19.00 -18.18 20.81
CA LYS A 133 -19.74 -19.28 21.44
C LYS A 133 -19.43 -19.23 22.92
N ASN A 134 -20.33 -18.60 23.67
CA ASN A 134 -20.44 -18.60 25.13
C ASN A 134 -19.10 -18.65 25.90
N LEU A 135 -18.46 -17.48 26.07
CA LEU A 135 -17.15 -17.33 26.72
C LEU A 135 -17.20 -17.33 28.26
N GLU A 136 -18.39 -17.34 28.87
CA GLU A 136 -18.58 -17.09 30.31
C GLU A 136 -17.81 -18.09 31.18
N SER A 137 -17.83 -19.38 30.87
CA SER A 137 -17.13 -20.38 31.70
C SER A 137 -15.59 -20.32 31.60
N VAL A 138 -15.05 -19.73 30.52
CA VAL A 138 -13.60 -19.57 30.33
C VAL A 138 -13.10 -18.38 31.13
N LEU A 139 -13.90 -17.31 31.24
CA LEU A 139 -13.53 -16.11 31.98
C LEU A 139 -13.47 -16.35 33.50
N ASP A 140 -14.28 -17.27 34.04
CA ASP A 140 -14.22 -17.67 35.45
C ASP A 140 -12.89 -18.35 35.83
N SER A 141 -12.13 -18.85 34.86
CA SER A 141 -10.83 -19.49 35.07
C SER A 141 -9.65 -18.51 34.92
N VAL A 142 -9.90 -17.24 34.62
CA VAL A 142 -8.87 -16.22 34.38
C VAL A 142 -8.83 -15.24 35.55
N ASP A 143 -7.67 -15.14 36.19
CA ASP A 143 -7.46 -14.17 37.27
C ASP A 143 -7.59 -12.73 36.75
N ASN A 144 -8.32 -11.89 37.49
CA ASN A 144 -8.43 -10.48 37.17
C ASN A 144 -7.14 -9.74 37.55
N VAL A 145 -6.34 -9.38 36.54
CA VAL A 145 -5.07 -8.64 36.70
C VAL A 145 -5.19 -7.15 36.34
N VAL A 146 -6.34 -6.71 35.82
CA VAL A 146 -6.54 -5.30 35.41
C VAL A 146 -7.09 -4.53 36.60
N THR A 147 -6.25 -3.69 37.20
CA THR A 147 -6.67 -2.85 38.32
C THR A 147 -7.67 -1.79 37.89
N PRO A 148 -8.47 -1.23 38.82
CA PRO A 148 -9.38 -0.11 38.51
C PRO A 148 -8.67 1.08 37.85
N ASP A 149 -7.43 1.40 38.27
CA ASP A 149 -6.65 2.49 37.70
C ASP A 149 -6.18 2.19 36.25
N MET A 150 -5.77 0.94 35.99
CA MET A 150 -5.47 0.48 34.63
C MET A 150 -6.71 0.56 33.76
N ASN A 151 -7.85 0.12 34.28
CA ASN A 151 -9.12 0.18 33.56
C ASN A 151 -9.53 1.63 33.26
N HIS A 152 -9.38 2.54 34.21
CA HIS A 152 -9.63 3.97 34.00
C HIS A 152 -8.75 4.56 32.91
N THR A 153 -7.50 4.12 32.81
CA THR A 153 -6.56 4.52 31.76
C THR A 153 -6.93 3.94 30.40
N LEU A 154 -7.30 2.66 30.35
CA LEU A 154 -7.68 1.94 29.13
C LEU A 154 -9.02 2.43 28.53
N LEU A 155 -9.88 3.00 29.36
CA LEU A 155 -11.18 3.55 28.96
C LEU A 155 -11.14 5.04 28.58
N GLN A 156 -9.95 5.66 28.57
CA GLN A 156 -9.82 7.07 28.16
C GLN A 156 -10.20 7.25 26.67
N PRO A 157 -10.73 8.43 26.30
CA PRO A 157 -10.99 8.74 24.91
C PRO A 157 -9.71 8.76 24.08
N TYR A 158 -9.80 8.23 22.85
CA TYR A 158 -8.71 8.31 21.88
C TYR A 158 -8.36 9.76 21.53
N THR A 159 -7.06 10.01 21.40
CA THR A 159 -6.50 11.34 21.12
C THR A 159 -5.98 11.46 19.67
N PRO A 160 -5.94 12.69 19.12
CA PRO A 160 -5.27 12.97 17.85
C PRO A 160 -3.82 12.45 17.78
N GLU A 161 -3.10 12.54 18.89
CA GLU A 161 -1.70 12.15 19.02
C GLU A 161 -1.54 10.63 18.89
N GLU A 162 -2.45 9.85 19.46
CA GLU A 162 -2.47 8.39 19.32
C GLU A 162 -2.75 7.98 17.88
N VAL A 163 -3.70 8.64 17.21
CA VAL A 163 -3.99 8.38 15.79
C VAL A 163 -2.74 8.62 14.93
N LYS A 164 -2.07 9.74 15.14
CA LYS A 164 -0.82 10.05 14.44
C LYS A 164 0.25 9.01 14.77
N ARG A 165 0.46 8.68 16.04
CA ARG A 165 1.49 7.73 16.46
C ARG A 165 1.27 6.36 15.85
N ALA A 166 0.04 5.84 15.90
CA ALA A 166 -0.32 4.56 15.31
C ALA A 166 -0.06 4.52 13.80
N LEU A 167 -0.41 5.58 13.07
CA LEU A 167 -0.15 5.67 11.64
C LEU A 167 1.36 5.71 11.31
N PHE A 168 2.15 6.42 12.12
CA PHE A 168 3.60 6.56 11.90
C PHE A 168 4.41 5.33 12.36
N GLN A 169 3.83 4.47 13.20
CA GLN A 169 4.39 3.15 13.52
C GLN A 169 4.25 2.16 12.35
N MET A 170 3.36 2.42 11.39
CA MET A 170 3.21 1.56 10.21
C MET A 170 4.39 1.71 9.27
N HIS A 171 4.94 0.59 8.78
CA HIS A 171 5.99 0.64 7.77
C HIS A 171 5.44 1.25 6.44
N PRO A 172 6.13 2.22 5.81
CA PRO A 172 5.58 2.99 4.68
C PRO A 172 5.13 2.15 3.47
N SER A 173 5.78 1.00 3.24
CA SER A 173 5.50 0.09 2.12
C SER A 173 4.48 -1.03 2.42
N LYS A 174 3.76 -0.97 3.55
CA LYS A 174 2.68 -1.93 3.85
C LYS A 174 1.53 -1.81 2.84
N SER A 175 0.70 -2.85 2.82
CA SER A 175 -0.44 -2.93 1.90
C SER A 175 -1.29 -1.66 1.97
N PRO A 176 -1.66 -1.08 0.82
CA PRO A 176 -2.69 -0.07 0.80
C PRO A 176 -4.02 -0.67 1.28
N GLY A 177 -4.86 0.15 1.91
CA GLY A 177 -6.24 -0.21 2.17
C GLY A 177 -7.07 -0.28 0.88
N PRO A 178 -8.40 -0.48 0.97
CA PRO A 178 -9.30 -0.51 -0.20
C PRO A 178 -9.15 0.70 -1.12
N ASN A 179 -8.77 1.85 -0.55
CA ASN A 179 -8.56 3.13 -1.26
C ASN A 179 -7.23 3.20 -2.05
N GLY A 180 -6.42 2.13 -2.08
CA GLY A 180 -5.20 2.05 -2.89
C GLY A 180 -4.00 2.89 -2.39
N MET A 181 -4.16 3.69 -1.33
CA MET A 181 -3.08 4.49 -0.72
C MET A 181 -2.36 3.71 0.37
N SER A 182 -1.02 3.65 0.30
CA SER A 182 -0.18 3.04 1.34
C SER A 182 0.06 4.00 2.51
N PRO A 183 0.56 3.52 3.66
CA PRO A 183 0.91 4.39 4.79
C PRO A 183 1.89 5.51 4.40
N PHE A 184 2.77 5.28 3.43
CA PHE A 184 3.69 6.29 2.90
C PHE A 184 2.97 7.59 2.47
N PHE A 185 1.81 7.48 1.80
CA PHE A 185 1.05 8.66 1.38
C PHE A 185 0.62 9.50 2.59
N PHE A 186 -0.01 8.85 3.58
CA PHE A 186 -0.51 9.55 4.76
C PHE A 186 0.61 10.12 5.63
N GLN A 187 1.73 9.42 5.75
CA GLN A 187 2.90 9.90 6.48
C GLN A 187 3.54 11.11 5.77
N LYS A 188 3.74 11.03 4.45
CA LYS A 188 4.37 12.09 3.64
C LYS A 188 3.51 13.35 3.58
N PHE A 189 2.20 13.19 3.42
CA PHE A 189 1.26 14.28 3.23
C PHE A 189 0.43 14.57 4.49
N TRP A 190 0.91 14.15 5.67
CA TRP A 190 0.19 14.34 6.95
C TRP A 190 -0.17 15.81 7.22
N HIS A 191 0.69 16.75 6.81
CA HIS A 191 0.43 18.19 6.92
C HIS A 191 -0.79 18.66 6.11
N ILE A 192 -1.23 17.89 5.10
CA ILE A 192 -2.41 18.18 4.27
C ILE A 192 -3.60 17.36 4.77
N VAL A 193 -3.45 16.04 4.90
CA VAL A 193 -4.58 15.12 5.13
C VAL A 193 -4.81 14.80 6.61
N GLY A 194 -3.86 15.12 7.49
CA GLY A 194 -3.83 14.65 8.88
C GLY A 194 -5.06 15.07 9.68
N LYS A 195 -5.53 16.30 9.53
CA LYS A 195 -6.74 16.78 10.22
C LYS A 195 -7.99 15.98 9.83
N ASP A 196 -8.18 15.75 8.53
CA ASP A 196 -9.34 15.02 8.01
C ASP A 196 -9.27 13.54 8.41
N VAL A 197 -8.06 12.94 8.37
CA VAL A 197 -7.80 11.56 8.80
C VAL A 197 -8.07 11.39 10.29
N THR A 198 -7.54 12.26 11.14
CA THR A 198 -7.76 12.21 12.59
C THR A 198 -9.24 12.36 12.92
N THR A 199 -9.92 13.34 12.33
CA THR A 199 -11.36 13.55 12.57
C THR A 199 -12.17 12.32 12.19
N ALA A 200 -11.87 11.71 11.04
CA ALA A 200 -12.55 10.52 10.59
C ALA A 200 -12.31 9.31 11.51
N ILE A 201 -11.07 9.08 11.93
CA ILE A 201 -10.72 7.93 12.79
C ILE A 201 -11.35 8.08 14.19
N LEU A 202 -11.24 9.25 14.81
CA LEU A 202 -11.83 9.50 16.13
C LEU A 202 -13.35 9.36 16.11
N SER A 203 -14.00 9.84 15.04
CA SER A 203 -15.44 9.66 14.85
C SER A 203 -15.86 8.19 14.81
N VAL A 204 -15.08 7.30 14.18
CA VAL A 204 -15.35 5.85 14.17
C VAL A 204 -15.17 5.25 15.55
N LEU A 205 -14.02 5.53 16.18
CA LEU A 205 -13.66 4.93 17.45
C LEU A 205 -14.65 5.33 18.56
N GLN A 206 -15.24 6.52 18.47
CA GLN A 206 -16.24 7.00 19.42
C GLN A 206 -17.67 6.52 19.10
N SER A 207 -18.05 6.44 17.81
CA SER A 207 -19.41 6.03 17.44
C SER A 207 -19.60 4.51 17.32
N GLY A 208 -18.52 3.75 17.23
CA GLY A 208 -18.56 2.30 16.96
C GLY A 208 -19.05 1.94 15.56
N HIS A 209 -19.38 2.91 14.72
CA HIS A 209 -19.93 2.70 13.40
C HIS A 209 -18.93 3.11 12.32
N PHE A 210 -18.65 2.16 11.43
CA PHE A 210 -17.98 2.44 10.18
C PHE A 210 -19.03 2.87 9.16
N PHE A 211 -19.10 4.17 8.87
CA PHE A 211 -19.99 4.69 7.82
C PHE A 211 -19.36 4.38 6.46
N ALA A 212 -19.57 3.15 5.96
CA ALA A 212 -19.22 2.74 4.60
C ALA A 212 -20.13 3.41 3.57
#